data_AF-A0A6V8LQA9-F1
#
_entry.id   AF-A0A6V8LQA9-F1
#
_cell.length_a   1.000
_cell.length_b   1.000
_cell.length_c   1.000
_cell.angle_alpha   90.00
_cell.angle_beta   90.00
_cell.angle_gamma   90.00
#
_symmetry.space_group_name_H-M   'P 1'
#
loop_
_entity.id
_entity.type
_entity.pdbx_description
1 polymer ?
#
loop_
_entity_poly.entity_id
_entity_poly.type
_entity_poly.pdbx_seq_one_letter_code
_entity_poly.pdbx_strand_id
1 'polypeptide(L)'
;MRHAHVLTLLAVLVCTPAASRAALTQEQAAPLLLAWIAAQQPGLTTGCLKAVSSQYKNGGFTVTVEAQACGPQAQEAAGQWRIDALTTEVFKARPDGRFAVPPQAQGRPAWVNTAVLAGREASLPPKARVIEATPVPGVQGRAYVLWMDDPKRQEHPRDEEYTCPDYSRGSSWSGPARLSLVDVGTGATRNTLKIADPLEDRDTFDLPWRIPAGPEFAYFVPEPAGKDRAGRPEILRLRDLDGDGQAREFHLSSAGNCMLMLSSVFGYDAARDEAVQYPVDLAVRRDKAAPKASETTWLNFWPLRKEPGPNGWRWEVDTRGRAGCLERFAVRPVREARRFQGELSVQQCEPGD
;
A
#
# COMPACT_ATOMS: atom_id res chain seq x y z
N MET A 1 -47.21 -6.24 -41.39
CA MET A 1 -47.30 -6.55 -39.95
C MET A 1 -46.09 -7.41 -39.55
N ARG A 2 -45.06 -6.81 -38.95
CA ARG A 2 -43.97 -7.53 -38.27
C ARG A 2 -43.61 -6.70 -37.04
N HIS A 3 -43.90 -7.23 -35.85
CA HIS A 3 -43.52 -6.63 -34.58
C HIS A 3 -42.11 -7.10 -34.23
N ALA A 4 -41.18 -6.15 -34.08
CA ALA A 4 -39.86 -6.40 -33.54
C ALA A 4 -39.90 -6.10 -32.03
N HIS A 5 -39.71 -7.14 -31.23
CA HIS A 5 -39.52 -7.02 -29.79
C HIS A 5 -38.11 -6.50 -29.51
N VAL A 6 -38.02 -5.27 -29.00
CA VAL A 6 -36.78 -4.71 -28.44
C VAL A 6 -36.69 -5.17 -26.99
N LEU A 7 -35.76 -6.08 -26.72
CA LEU A 7 -35.41 -6.52 -25.37
C LEU A 7 -34.41 -5.53 -24.78
N THR A 8 -34.85 -4.65 -23.89
CA THR A 8 -33.98 -3.74 -23.14
C THR A 8 -33.33 -4.50 -22.00
N LEU A 9 -32.06 -4.89 -22.15
CA LEU A 9 -31.25 -5.41 -21.04
C LEU A 9 -30.85 -4.24 -20.14
N LEU A 10 -31.44 -4.18 -18.95
CA LEU A 10 -31.03 -3.27 -17.87
C LEU A 10 -29.76 -3.85 -17.22
N ALA A 11 -28.59 -3.32 -17.57
CA ALA A 11 -27.35 -3.65 -16.89
C ALA A 11 -27.34 -2.97 -15.52
N VAL A 12 -27.62 -3.74 -14.46
CA VAL A 12 -27.45 -3.30 -13.07
C VAL A 12 -25.95 -3.21 -12.81
N LEU A 13 -25.42 -1.99 -12.76
CA LEU A 13 -24.05 -1.72 -12.34
C LEU A 13 -23.97 -2.00 -10.82
N VAL A 14 -23.51 -3.20 -10.45
CA VAL A 14 -23.21 -3.53 -9.06
C VAL A 14 -21.92 -2.82 -8.71
N CYS A 15 -22.01 -1.68 -8.03
CA CYS A 15 -20.85 -1.07 -7.37
C CYS A 15 -20.33 -2.04 -6.31
N THR A 16 -19.27 -2.78 -6.61
CA THR A 16 -18.51 -3.50 -5.60
C THR A 16 -17.87 -2.46 -4.67
N PRO A 17 -18.16 -2.46 -3.36
CA PRO A 17 -17.51 -1.53 -2.43
C PRO A 17 -16.00 -1.75 -2.52
N ALA A 18 -15.24 -0.64 -2.56
CA ALA A 18 -13.80 -0.67 -2.39
C ALA A 18 -13.47 -1.58 -1.19
N ALA A 19 -12.52 -2.50 -1.37
CA ALA A 19 -12.07 -3.41 -0.32
C ALA A 19 -11.52 -2.58 0.86
N SER A 20 -12.41 -2.19 1.77
CA SER A 20 -12.07 -1.63 3.06
C SER A 20 -11.17 -2.63 3.75
N ARG A 21 -10.01 -2.18 4.25
CA ARG A 21 -9.08 -2.99 5.03
C ARG A 21 -9.87 -3.89 5.97
N ALA A 22 -9.82 -5.20 5.72
CA ALA A 22 -10.63 -6.14 6.49
C ALA A 22 -10.28 -5.95 7.96
N ALA A 23 -11.26 -5.58 8.78
CA ALA A 23 -11.07 -5.47 10.21
C ALA A 23 -10.52 -6.80 10.73
N LEU A 24 -9.61 -6.75 11.70
CA LEU A 24 -9.13 -7.93 12.38
C LEU A 24 -10.31 -8.80 12.81
N THR A 25 -10.20 -10.09 12.57
CA THR A 25 -11.14 -11.07 13.11
C THR A 25 -10.77 -11.39 14.56
N GLN A 26 -11.72 -11.92 15.31
CA GLN A 26 -11.48 -12.37 16.68
C GLN A 26 -10.37 -13.43 16.76
N GLU A 27 -10.27 -14.30 15.76
CA GLU A 27 -9.25 -15.34 15.63
C GLU A 27 -7.84 -14.77 15.41
N GLN A 28 -7.74 -13.62 14.72
CA GLN A 28 -6.46 -12.94 14.48
C GLN A 28 -6.02 -12.07 15.66
N ALA A 29 -6.97 -11.43 16.36
CA ALA A 29 -6.66 -10.41 17.36
C ALA A 29 -5.77 -10.90 18.51
N ALA A 30 -6.09 -12.07 19.09
CA ALA A 30 -5.35 -12.58 20.24
C ALA A 30 -3.92 -13.03 19.88
N PRO A 31 -3.68 -13.89 18.86
CA PRO A 31 -2.33 -14.28 18.47
C PRO A 31 -1.43 -13.07 18.14
N LEU A 32 -1.97 -12.08 17.42
CA LEU A 32 -1.25 -10.87 17.05
C LEU A 32 -0.83 -10.06 18.27
N LEU A 33 -1.77 -9.84 19.19
CA LEU A 33 -1.50 -9.12 20.43
C LEU A 33 -0.45 -9.85 21.29
N LEU A 34 -0.56 -11.17 21.46
CA LEU A 34 0.42 -11.93 22.24
C LEU A 34 1.83 -11.87 21.63
N ALA A 35 1.93 -11.95 20.30
CA ALA A 35 3.19 -11.79 19.58
C ALA A 35 3.79 -10.41 19.82
N TRP A 36 2.97 -9.35 19.74
CA TRP A 36 3.44 -8.00 20.03
C TRP A 36 3.93 -7.85 21.48
N ILE A 37 3.19 -8.37 22.47
CA ILE A 37 3.58 -8.27 23.89
C ILE A 37 4.93 -8.97 24.13
N ALA A 38 5.08 -10.20 23.62
CA ALA A 38 6.33 -10.96 23.74
C ALA A 38 7.52 -10.21 23.15
N ALA A 39 7.33 -9.57 21.99
CA ALA A 39 8.38 -8.84 21.30
C ALA A 39 8.86 -7.58 22.01
N GLN A 40 8.02 -6.95 22.83
CA GLN A 40 8.41 -5.75 23.57
C GLN A 40 9.20 -6.07 24.84
N GLN A 41 9.37 -7.35 25.21
CA GLN A 41 9.98 -7.75 26.46
C GLN A 41 11.10 -8.78 26.22
N PRO A 42 12.38 -8.43 26.47
CA PRO A 42 13.49 -9.37 26.33
C PRO A 42 13.27 -10.65 27.16
N GLY A 43 13.41 -11.81 26.50
CA GLY A 43 13.25 -13.12 27.12
C GLY A 43 11.80 -13.63 27.24
N LEU A 44 10.80 -12.83 26.86
CA LEU A 44 9.41 -13.26 26.83
C LEU A 44 9.08 -13.91 25.47
N THR A 45 8.47 -15.10 25.49
CA THR A 45 7.99 -15.77 24.27
C THR A 45 6.46 -15.82 24.26
N THR A 46 5.83 -16.05 23.11
CA THR A 46 4.36 -16.18 23.04
C THR A 46 3.85 -17.38 23.84
N GLY A 47 4.63 -18.46 23.98
CA GLY A 47 4.30 -19.61 24.82
C GLY A 47 4.19 -19.28 26.32
N CYS A 48 4.71 -18.12 26.72
CA CYS A 48 4.65 -17.61 28.08
C CYS A 48 3.37 -16.84 28.41
N LEU A 49 2.50 -16.64 27.42
CA LEU A 49 1.28 -15.87 27.53
C LEU A 49 0.10 -16.69 27.01
N LYS A 50 -1.05 -16.56 27.64
CA LYS A 50 -2.29 -17.18 27.19
C LYS A 50 -3.39 -16.14 27.10
N ALA A 51 -4.02 -16.04 25.94
CA ALA A 51 -5.26 -15.29 25.81
C ALA A 51 -6.41 -16.13 26.41
N VAL A 52 -7.02 -15.65 27.49
CA VAL A 52 -8.13 -16.35 28.17
C VAL A 52 -9.51 -15.86 27.75
N SER A 53 -9.62 -14.63 27.25
CA SER A 53 -10.85 -14.11 26.68
C SER A 53 -10.55 -13.11 25.59
N SER A 54 -11.43 -13.01 24.59
CA SER A 54 -11.43 -11.95 23.57
C SER A 54 -12.86 -11.46 23.38
N GLN A 55 -13.09 -10.15 23.54
CA GLN A 55 -14.40 -9.52 23.36
C GLN A 55 -14.27 -8.34 22.41
N TYR A 56 -15.12 -8.27 21.38
CA TYR A 56 -15.17 -7.14 20.46
C TYR A 56 -16.04 -6.01 21.04
N LYS A 57 -15.47 -4.81 21.19
CA LYS A 57 -16.18 -3.61 21.66
C LYS A 57 -15.53 -2.33 21.17
N ASN A 58 -16.34 -1.36 20.77
CA ASN A 58 -15.91 -0.02 20.32
C ASN A 58 -14.85 -0.06 19.19
N GLY A 59 -14.97 -0.95 18.21
CA GLY A 59 -14.02 -1.01 17.08
C GLY A 59 -12.75 -1.81 17.34
N GLY A 60 -12.58 -2.47 18.49
CA GLY A 60 -11.40 -3.28 18.80
C GLY A 60 -11.71 -4.51 19.65
N PHE A 61 -10.71 -5.36 19.85
CA PHE A 61 -10.79 -6.54 20.69
C PHE A 61 -10.11 -6.29 22.03
N THR A 62 -10.83 -6.45 23.12
CA THR A 62 -10.26 -6.53 24.46
C THR A 62 -9.90 -7.98 24.75
N VAL A 63 -8.63 -8.22 25.03
CA VAL A 63 -8.07 -9.54 25.30
C VAL A 63 -7.53 -9.57 26.72
N THR A 64 -7.93 -10.57 27.50
CA THR A 64 -7.32 -10.84 28.80
C THR A 64 -6.17 -11.79 28.59
N VAL A 65 -4.97 -11.38 29.03
CA VAL A 65 -3.73 -12.13 28.89
C VAL A 65 -3.29 -12.63 30.26
N GLU A 66 -3.06 -13.92 30.37
CA GLU A 66 -2.51 -14.57 31.57
C GLU A 66 -1.05 -14.96 31.35
N ALA A 67 -0.25 -14.78 32.38
CA ALA A 67 1.10 -15.30 32.45
C ALA A 67 1.08 -16.83 32.57
N GLN A 68 1.95 -17.51 31.83
CA GLN A 68 2.33 -18.90 32.07
C GLN A 68 3.63 -18.94 32.91
N ALA A 69 4.14 -20.14 33.20
CA ALA A 69 5.30 -20.37 34.07
C ALA A 69 6.66 -19.95 33.45
N CYS A 70 6.79 -18.68 33.05
CA CYS A 70 7.92 -18.12 32.31
C CYS A 70 8.67 -16.98 33.02
N GLY A 71 8.47 -16.84 34.33
CA GLY A 71 9.15 -15.81 35.12
C GLY A 71 8.43 -14.45 35.19
N PRO A 72 9.09 -13.43 35.75
CA PRO A 72 8.45 -12.17 36.13
C PRO A 72 7.97 -11.33 34.93
N GLN A 73 8.64 -11.40 33.78
CA GLN A 73 8.24 -10.69 32.56
C GLN A 73 6.83 -11.08 32.12
N ALA A 74 6.49 -12.37 32.20
CA ALA A 74 5.15 -12.84 31.87
C ALA A 74 4.08 -12.24 32.81
N GLN A 75 4.41 -12.08 34.09
CA GLN A 75 3.51 -11.46 35.08
C GLN A 75 3.31 -9.97 34.80
N GLU A 76 4.36 -9.24 34.41
CA GLU A 76 4.23 -7.85 33.98
C GLU A 76 3.42 -7.70 32.70
N ALA A 77 3.52 -8.66 31.79
CA ALA A 77 2.74 -8.73 30.56
C ALA A 77 1.25 -9.09 30.77
N ALA A 78 0.91 -9.75 31.87
CA ALA A 78 -0.45 -10.16 32.17
C ALA A 78 -1.40 -8.95 32.39
N GLY A 79 -2.69 -9.20 32.22
CA GLY A 79 -3.76 -8.21 32.41
C GLY A 79 -4.63 -8.04 31.18
N GLN A 80 -5.43 -6.98 31.17
CA GLN A 80 -6.29 -6.65 30.04
C GLN A 80 -5.56 -5.77 29.03
N TRP A 81 -5.70 -6.16 27.78
CA TRP A 81 -5.13 -5.47 26.63
C TRP A 81 -6.23 -5.22 25.63
N ARG A 82 -6.02 -4.25 24.75
CA ARG A 82 -6.92 -3.96 23.64
C ARG A 82 -6.11 -3.81 22.38
N ILE A 83 -6.62 -4.38 21.29
CA ILE A 83 -6.10 -4.19 19.94
C ILE A 83 -7.22 -3.61 19.07
N ASP A 84 -6.99 -2.46 18.46
CA ASP A 84 -7.94 -1.87 17.53
C ASP A 84 -8.08 -2.74 16.28
N ALA A 85 -9.31 -3.00 15.83
CA ALA A 85 -9.54 -3.95 14.75
C ALA A 85 -9.17 -3.38 13.37
N LEU A 86 -9.15 -2.05 13.22
CA LEU A 86 -8.82 -1.39 11.96
C LEU A 86 -7.36 -0.93 11.95
N THR A 87 -6.94 -0.26 13.02
CA THR A 87 -5.61 0.37 13.09
C THR A 87 -4.53 -0.55 13.64
N THR A 88 -4.91 -1.66 14.30
CA THR A 88 -4.00 -2.54 15.01
C THR A 88 -3.22 -1.81 16.11
N GLU A 89 -3.81 -0.77 16.70
CA GLU A 89 -3.21 -0.13 17.87
C GLU A 89 -3.37 -0.99 19.11
N VAL A 90 -2.27 -1.15 19.86
CA VAL A 90 -2.27 -1.87 21.13
C VAL A 90 -2.35 -0.90 22.29
N PHE A 91 -3.25 -1.22 23.21
CA PHE A 91 -3.43 -0.50 24.46
C PHE A 91 -3.38 -1.49 25.63
N LYS A 92 -2.83 -1.06 26.75
CA LYS A 92 -2.89 -1.79 28.01
C LYS A 92 -3.91 -1.14 28.93
N ALA A 93 -4.71 -1.95 29.63
CA ALA A 93 -5.60 -1.46 30.66
C ALA A 93 -4.79 -0.93 31.85
N ARG A 94 -5.22 0.21 32.37
CA ARG A 94 -4.73 0.82 33.61
C ARG A 94 -5.55 0.33 34.81
N PRO A 95 -5.06 0.55 36.04
CA PRO A 95 -5.82 0.20 37.27
C PRO A 95 -7.20 0.88 37.36
N ASP A 96 -7.40 2.02 36.69
CA ASP A 96 -8.69 2.73 36.63
C ASP A 96 -9.65 2.19 35.55
N GLY A 97 -9.30 1.08 34.90
CA GLY A 97 -10.09 0.45 33.84
C GLY A 97 -10.00 1.13 32.47
N ARG A 98 -9.24 2.23 32.33
CA ARG A 98 -9.04 2.89 31.03
C ARG A 98 -7.88 2.26 30.27
N PHE A 99 -7.99 2.23 28.95
CA PHE A 99 -6.92 1.77 28.07
C PHE A 99 -5.98 2.93 27.72
N ALA A 100 -4.68 2.64 27.67
CA ALA A 100 -3.68 3.60 27.22
C ALA A 100 -2.60 2.92 26.39
N VAL A 101 -1.99 3.71 25.50
CA VAL A 101 -0.83 3.28 24.72
C VAL A 101 0.30 2.95 25.70
N PRO A 102 0.78 1.69 25.72
CA PRO A 102 1.85 1.28 26.62
C PRO A 102 3.15 2.03 26.29
N PRO A 103 4.06 2.27 27.25
CA PRO A 103 5.29 3.03 27.01
C PRO A 103 6.09 2.57 25.79
N GLN A 104 6.11 1.25 25.52
CA GLN A 104 6.80 0.64 24.39
C GLN A 104 6.19 1.00 23.01
N ALA A 105 4.95 1.50 23.00
CA ALA A 105 4.24 1.97 21.82
C ALA A 105 4.16 3.51 21.73
N GLN A 106 4.60 4.25 22.76
CA GLN A 106 4.52 5.71 22.76
C GLN A 106 5.51 6.31 21.74
N GLY A 107 5.06 7.31 20.97
CA GLY A 107 5.85 7.93 19.90
C GLY A 107 5.98 7.08 18.63
N ARG A 108 5.42 5.86 18.60
CA ARG A 108 5.34 5.00 17.42
C ARG A 108 3.97 5.14 16.76
N PRO A 109 3.88 5.25 15.43
CA PRO A 109 2.60 5.29 14.73
C PRO A 109 1.74 4.04 15.00
N ALA A 110 0.44 4.23 15.15
CA ALA A 110 -0.61 3.23 15.32
C ALA A 110 -0.37 1.84 14.67
N TRP A 111 0.01 1.87 13.39
CA TRP A 111 0.11 0.75 12.47
C TRP A 111 1.44 -0.03 12.59
N VAL A 112 2.37 0.42 13.45
CA VAL A 112 3.60 -0.28 13.82
C VAL A 112 3.31 -1.44 14.79
N ASN A 113 2.11 -1.48 15.39
CA ASN A 113 1.94 -2.13 16.69
C ASN A 113 1.23 -3.49 16.75
N THR A 114 1.09 -4.34 15.73
CA THR A 114 0.66 -5.74 16.11
C THR A 114 0.99 -6.97 15.29
N ALA A 115 1.80 -6.96 14.24
CA ALA A 115 2.13 -8.23 13.58
C ALA A 115 3.48 -8.26 12.89
N VAL A 116 3.85 -7.12 12.31
CA VAL A 116 4.98 -7.04 11.39
C VAL A 116 6.26 -6.62 12.10
N LEU A 117 6.17 -6.04 13.31
CA LEU A 117 7.33 -5.48 14.02
C LEU A 117 7.65 -6.14 15.36
N ALA A 118 6.96 -7.23 15.69
CA ALA A 118 7.16 -8.03 16.89
C ALA A 118 8.51 -8.83 16.89
N GLY A 119 9.53 -8.33 16.19
CA GLY A 119 10.88 -8.90 16.15
C GLY A 119 11.82 -8.20 15.15
N ARG A 120 11.46 -7.03 14.60
CA ARG A 120 12.04 -6.53 13.33
C ARG A 120 12.78 -5.19 13.34
N GLU A 121 12.94 -4.51 14.47
CA GLU A 121 13.95 -3.42 14.50
C GLU A 121 15.36 -3.96 14.19
N ALA A 122 15.63 -5.25 14.42
CA ALA A 122 16.93 -5.84 14.14
C ALA A 122 17.22 -6.11 12.64
N SER A 123 16.20 -6.29 11.80
CA SER A 123 16.38 -6.63 10.37
C SER A 123 16.31 -5.41 9.44
N LEU A 124 15.78 -4.29 9.92
CA LEU A 124 15.78 -3.03 9.20
C LEU A 124 17.00 -2.19 9.64
N PRO A 125 17.50 -1.29 8.78
CA PRO A 125 18.50 -0.31 9.22
C PRO A 125 18.03 0.45 10.47
N PRO A 126 18.93 0.82 11.42
CA PRO A 126 18.54 1.44 12.69
C PRO A 126 17.72 2.74 12.56
N LYS A 127 17.84 3.43 11.43
CA LYS A 127 17.11 4.66 11.12
C LYS A 127 15.94 4.45 10.16
N ALA A 128 15.64 3.21 9.82
CA ALA A 128 14.56 2.90 8.93
C ALA A 128 13.22 3.27 9.57
N ARG A 129 12.37 3.89 8.76
CA ARG A 129 10.99 4.18 9.11
C ARG A 129 10.12 3.30 8.22
N VAL A 130 9.34 2.43 8.84
CA VAL A 130 8.24 1.80 8.11
C VAL A 130 7.23 2.89 7.75
N ILE A 131 6.61 2.78 6.59
CA ILE A 131 5.60 3.71 6.08
C ILE A 131 4.22 3.06 6.16
N GLU A 132 4.14 1.81 5.70
CA GLU A 132 2.94 1.00 5.75
C GLU A 132 3.31 -0.49 5.71
N ALA A 133 2.45 -1.33 6.27
CA ALA A 133 2.52 -2.76 6.10
C ALA A 133 1.11 -3.34 5.94
N THR A 134 1.01 -4.39 5.12
CA THR A 134 -0.25 -5.09 4.86
C THR A 134 0.00 -6.58 4.62
N PRO A 135 -0.85 -7.49 5.15
CA PRO A 135 -0.80 -8.91 4.78
C PRO A 135 -1.02 -9.10 3.27
N VAL A 136 -0.44 -10.14 2.69
CA VAL A 136 -0.70 -10.52 1.29
C VAL A 136 -1.95 -11.41 1.22
N PRO A 137 -3.06 -10.97 0.59
CA PRO A 137 -4.30 -11.73 0.57
C PRO A 137 -4.14 -13.11 -0.08
N GLY A 138 -4.75 -14.12 0.55
CA GLY A 138 -4.66 -15.51 0.09
C GLY A 138 -3.28 -16.16 0.24
N VAL A 139 -2.33 -15.52 0.92
CA VAL A 139 -0.99 -16.07 1.17
C VAL A 139 -0.71 -16.07 2.68
N GLN A 140 -0.77 -17.26 3.28
CA GLN A 140 -0.65 -17.40 4.73
C GLN A 140 0.74 -16.96 5.22
N GLY A 141 0.76 -16.11 6.25
CA GLY A 141 1.99 -15.71 6.91
C GLY A 141 2.91 -14.84 6.05
N ARG A 142 2.39 -14.15 5.04
CA ARG A 142 3.13 -13.17 4.23
C ARG A 142 2.57 -11.76 4.42
N ALA A 143 3.47 -10.78 4.41
CA ALA A 143 3.12 -9.37 4.42
C ALA A 143 4.08 -8.53 3.56
N TYR A 144 3.57 -7.44 3.02
CA TYR A 144 4.41 -6.35 2.52
C TYR A 144 4.79 -5.42 3.65
N VAL A 145 6.02 -4.93 3.59
CA VAL A 145 6.53 -3.85 4.44
C VAL A 145 7.14 -2.80 3.54
N LEU A 146 6.46 -1.68 3.41
CA LEU A 146 6.99 -0.49 2.75
C LEU A 146 7.71 0.34 3.80
N TRP A 147 8.99 0.62 3.58
CA TRP A 147 9.82 1.37 4.51
C TRP A 147 10.81 2.26 3.78
N MET A 148 11.39 3.22 4.50
CA MET A 148 12.40 4.13 3.99
C MET A 148 13.59 4.17 4.94
N ASP A 149 14.79 4.28 4.40
CA ASP A 149 16.01 4.45 5.18
C ASP A 149 16.23 5.92 5.53
N ASP A 150 16.32 6.24 6.83
CA ASP A 150 16.54 7.60 7.38
C ASP A 150 15.76 8.72 6.66
N PRO A 151 14.42 8.60 6.46
CA PRO A 151 13.71 9.54 5.62
C PRO A 151 13.57 10.91 6.28
N LYS A 152 13.62 11.95 5.45
CA LYS A 152 13.34 13.32 5.84
C LYS A 152 11.85 13.60 5.72
N ARG A 153 11.30 14.29 6.72
CA ARG A 153 9.92 14.77 6.66
C ARG A 153 9.86 16.07 5.87
N GLN A 154 8.94 16.13 4.92
CA GLN A 154 8.55 17.36 4.24
C GLN A 154 7.09 17.66 4.54
N GLU A 155 6.79 18.93 4.78
CA GLU A 155 5.45 19.42 5.10
C GLU A 155 4.98 20.32 3.97
N HIS A 156 3.78 20.06 3.44
CA HIS A 156 3.10 21.01 2.58
C HIS A 156 2.64 22.22 3.42
N PRO A 157 2.97 23.47 3.03
CA PRO A 157 2.53 24.65 3.78
C PRO A 157 1.01 24.68 3.94
N ARG A 158 0.52 24.91 5.17
CA ARG A 158 -0.92 24.82 5.47
C ARG A 158 -1.76 25.94 4.84
N ASP A 159 -1.10 27.01 4.45
CA ASP A 159 -1.65 28.22 3.83
C ASP A 159 -1.52 28.23 2.30
N GLU A 160 -0.89 27.21 1.71
CA GLU A 160 -0.77 27.06 0.26
C GLU A 160 -1.81 26.08 -0.28
N GLU A 161 -2.42 26.45 -1.40
CA GLU A 161 -3.31 25.55 -2.13
C GLU A 161 -2.52 24.37 -2.71
N TYR A 162 -3.09 23.18 -2.66
CA TYR A 162 -2.50 22.02 -3.33
C TYR A 162 -2.50 22.26 -4.84
N THR A 163 -1.33 22.20 -5.46
CA THR A 163 -1.16 22.20 -6.92
C THR A 163 -0.64 20.84 -7.39
N CYS A 164 -0.32 20.66 -8.67
CA CYS A 164 0.50 19.51 -9.04
C CYS A 164 1.98 19.90 -8.91
N PRO A 165 2.83 19.07 -8.26
CA PRO A 165 2.58 17.66 -7.92
C PRO A 165 2.04 17.40 -6.50
N ASP A 166 1.68 18.44 -5.74
CA ASP A 166 1.25 18.37 -4.34
C ASP A 166 0.05 17.44 -4.12
N TYR A 167 -0.88 17.33 -5.07
CA TYR A 167 -1.97 16.35 -4.97
C TYR A 167 -1.51 14.88 -4.89
N SER A 168 -0.29 14.59 -5.36
CA SER A 168 0.31 13.24 -5.30
C SER A 168 1.33 13.11 -4.17
N ARG A 169 2.10 14.18 -3.90
CA ARG A 169 3.18 14.15 -2.89
C ARG A 169 2.78 14.76 -1.55
N GLY A 170 2.07 15.89 -1.59
CA GLY A 170 1.64 16.69 -0.45
C GLY A 170 2.71 16.81 0.62
N SER A 171 2.33 16.59 1.87
CA SER A 171 3.33 16.37 2.92
C SER A 171 3.85 14.94 2.80
N SER A 172 5.17 14.80 2.62
CA SER A 172 5.82 13.54 2.26
C SER A 172 6.98 13.15 3.19
N TRP A 173 7.37 11.88 3.09
CA TRP A 173 8.67 11.38 3.52
C TRP A 173 9.54 11.21 2.29
N SER A 174 10.81 11.63 2.38
CA SER A 174 11.75 11.56 1.26
C SER A 174 13.04 10.87 1.68
N GLY A 175 13.50 9.92 0.86
CA GLY A 175 14.70 9.13 1.09
C GLY A 175 14.66 7.78 0.36
N PRO A 176 15.67 6.92 0.54
CA PRO A 176 15.70 5.59 -0.07
C PRO A 176 14.50 4.74 0.34
N ALA A 177 13.59 4.46 -0.59
CA ALA A 177 12.40 3.65 -0.34
C ALA A 177 12.63 2.18 -0.71
N ARG A 178 12.03 1.28 0.07
CA ARG A 178 12.19 -0.17 -0.05
C ARG A 178 10.87 -0.88 0.20
N LEU A 179 10.63 -1.96 -0.55
CA LEU A 179 9.51 -2.88 -0.31
C LEU A 179 10.07 -4.24 0.05
N SER A 180 9.79 -4.71 1.27
CA SER A 180 10.15 -6.06 1.69
C SER A 180 8.93 -6.97 1.70
N LEU A 181 9.09 -8.18 1.16
CA LEU A 181 8.19 -9.29 1.49
C LEU A 181 8.74 -10.00 2.71
N VAL A 182 7.86 -10.33 3.64
CA VAL A 182 8.27 -10.87 4.93
C VAL A 182 7.43 -12.06 5.35
N ASP A 183 8.07 -13.00 6.03
CA ASP A 183 7.42 -14.10 6.73
C ASP A 183 6.95 -13.61 8.12
N VAL A 184 5.63 -13.57 8.33
CA VAL A 184 5.01 -13.03 9.56
C VAL A 184 5.27 -13.94 10.77
N GLY A 185 5.40 -15.25 10.57
CA GLY A 185 5.60 -16.21 11.66
C GLY A 185 7.03 -16.17 12.21
N THR A 186 8.02 -16.09 11.32
CA THR A 186 9.44 -16.10 11.69
C THR A 186 10.05 -14.72 11.79
N GLY A 187 9.40 -13.69 11.26
CA GLY A 187 9.98 -12.36 11.13
C GLY A 187 11.00 -12.23 9.99
N ALA A 188 11.33 -13.30 9.26
CA ALA A 188 12.36 -13.26 8.22
C ALA A 188 11.93 -12.43 7.00
N THR A 189 12.86 -11.63 6.46
CA THR A 189 12.69 -10.98 5.15
C THR A 189 12.97 -12.00 4.05
N ARG A 190 12.02 -12.17 3.12
CA ARG A 190 12.16 -13.05 1.95
C ARG A 190 13.00 -12.36 0.87
N ASN A 191 12.59 -11.16 0.49
CA ASN A 191 13.33 -10.30 -0.41
C ASN A 191 12.99 -8.83 -0.15
N THR A 192 13.84 -7.93 -0.64
CA THR A 192 13.63 -6.47 -0.58
C THR A 192 13.89 -5.87 -1.94
N LEU A 193 12.90 -5.13 -2.45
CA LEU A 193 13.01 -4.34 -3.67
C LEU A 193 13.49 -2.93 -3.35
N LYS A 194 14.37 -2.40 -4.19
CA LYS A 194 14.65 -0.97 -4.26
C LYS A 194 13.55 -0.27 -5.05
N ILE A 195 13.00 0.80 -4.48
CA ILE A 195 12.08 1.69 -5.19
C ILE A 195 12.88 2.94 -5.56
N ALA A 196 13.19 3.08 -6.84
CA ALA A 196 13.86 4.26 -7.39
C ALA A 196 12.84 5.21 -8.02
N ASP A 197 13.04 6.52 -7.85
CA ASP A 197 12.26 7.51 -8.57
C ASP A 197 12.63 7.47 -10.07
N PRO A 198 11.68 7.24 -10.99
CA PRO A 198 11.98 7.24 -12.42
C PRO A 198 12.35 8.62 -12.98
N LEU A 199 12.14 9.69 -12.22
CA LEU A 199 12.41 11.07 -12.63
C LEU A 199 13.75 11.60 -12.12
N GLU A 200 14.41 10.88 -11.22
CA GLU A 200 15.68 11.28 -10.63
C GLU A 200 16.69 10.11 -10.66
N ASP A 201 17.95 10.38 -11.00
CA ASP A 201 19.03 9.39 -10.91
C ASP A 201 19.58 9.28 -9.47
N ARG A 202 18.69 9.21 -8.49
CA ARG A 202 19.02 9.15 -7.06
C ARG A 202 18.24 8.04 -6.39
N ASP A 203 18.84 7.46 -5.35
CA ASP A 203 18.15 6.51 -4.46
C ASP A 203 17.27 7.26 -3.47
N THR A 204 16.24 7.91 -3.98
CA THR A 204 15.24 8.62 -3.20
C THR A 204 13.88 8.40 -3.82
N PHE A 205 12.83 8.47 -3.01
CA PHE A 205 11.46 8.47 -3.45
C PHE A 205 10.63 9.28 -2.47
N ASP A 206 9.58 9.93 -2.94
CA ASP A 206 8.65 10.67 -2.09
C ASP A 206 7.41 9.81 -1.81
N LEU A 207 7.16 9.49 -0.54
CA LEU A 207 5.94 8.80 -0.10
C LEU A 207 5.06 9.76 0.70
N PRO A 208 3.82 10.03 0.25
CA PRO A 208 2.94 10.98 0.93
C PRO A 208 2.49 10.41 2.29
N TRP A 209 2.50 11.23 3.32
CA TRP A 209 1.85 10.91 4.60
C TRP A 209 0.60 11.77 4.84
N ARG A 210 0.41 12.83 4.05
CA ARG A 210 -0.81 13.65 4.05
C ARG A 210 -1.04 14.32 2.70
N ILE A 211 -2.15 13.97 2.05
CA ILE A 211 -2.60 14.54 0.77
C ILE A 211 -4.12 14.78 0.80
N PRO A 212 -4.65 15.71 -0.01
CA PRO A 212 -6.10 15.89 -0.20
C PRO A 212 -6.75 14.63 -0.75
N ALA A 213 -7.95 14.30 -0.29
CA ALA A 213 -8.78 13.30 -0.95
C ALA A 213 -9.30 13.85 -2.30
N GLY A 214 -9.09 13.09 -3.38
CA GLY A 214 -9.66 13.40 -4.68
C GLY A 214 -9.82 12.16 -5.55
N PRO A 215 -10.84 12.12 -6.42
CA PRO A 215 -11.18 10.95 -7.23
C PRO A 215 -10.16 10.63 -8.34
N GLU A 216 -9.19 11.50 -8.62
CA GLU A 216 -8.28 11.39 -9.77
C GLU A 216 -6.78 11.35 -9.42
N PHE A 217 -6.42 11.17 -8.14
CA PHE A 217 -5.02 11.25 -7.69
C PHE A 217 -4.37 9.91 -7.37
N ALA A 218 -3.05 9.96 -7.22
CA ALA A 218 -2.17 8.79 -7.07
C ALA A 218 -2.60 7.81 -5.98
N TYR A 219 -3.12 8.29 -4.85
CA TYR A 219 -3.44 7.47 -3.69
C TYR A 219 -4.83 7.76 -3.15
N PHE A 220 -5.44 6.71 -2.60
CA PHE A 220 -6.74 6.80 -1.95
C PHE A 220 -6.59 7.31 -0.52
N VAL A 221 -7.47 8.22 -0.11
CA VAL A 221 -7.51 8.79 1.24
C VAL A 221 -8.86 8.42 1.87
N PRO A 222 -8.91 7.43 2.79
CA PRO A 222 -10.16 6.92 3.35
C PRO A 222 -10.86 7.94 4.27
N GLU A 223 -10.08 8.68 5.05
CA GLU A 223 -10.59 9.59 6.10
C GLU A 223 -10.01 11.00 5.91
N PRO A 224 -10.48 11.76 4.90
CA PRO A 224 -10.09 13.15 4.76
C PRO A 224 -10.63 13.98 5.92
N ALA A 225 -9.80 14.88 6.45
CA ALA A 225 -10.17 15.77 7.56
C ALA A 225 -9.80 17.22 7.25
N GLY A 226 -10.39 18.15 8.01
CA GLY A 226 -10.09 19.57 7.89
C GLY A 226 -10.64 20.24 6.62
N LYS A 227 -10.30 21.52 6.46
CA LYS A 227 -10.80 22.34 5.33
C LYS A 227 -10.16 21.97 3.99
N ASP A 228 -8.91 21.53 4.01
CA ASP A 228 -8.18 21.07 2.82
C ASP A 228 -8.51 19.63 2.42
N ARG A 229 -9.38 18.95 3.20
CA ARG A 229 -9.74 17.55 3.02
C ARG A 229 -8.53 16.63 2.93
N ALA A 230 -7.42 17.01 3.56
CA ALA A 230 -6.21 16.22 3.56
C ALA A 230 -6.28 15.14 4.65
N GLY A 231 -5.77 13.97 4.31
CA GLY A 231 -5.75 12.82 5.19
C GLY A 231 -4.57 11.93 4.86
N ARG A 232 -4.42 10.86 5.63
CA ARG A 232 -3.38 9.87 5.38
C ARG A 232 -3.78 9.00 4.17
N PRO A 233 -2.94 8.86 3.15
CA PRO A 233 -3.20 7.95 2.05
C PRO A 233 -2.98 6.49 2.44
N GLU A 234 -3.71 5.59 1.79
CA GLU A 234 -3.39 4.16 1.70
C GLU A 234 -2.42 3.94 0.54
N ILE A 235 -1.14 3.74 0.84
CA ILE A 235 -0.10 3.53 -0.17
C ILE A 235 -0.10 2.06 -0.60
N LEU A 236 -0.18 1.13 0.34
CA LEU A 236 -0.28 -0.31 0.08
C LEU A 236 -1.73 -0.77 -0.14
N ARG A 237 -2.46 -0.04 -0.99
CA ARG A 237 -3.83 -0.39 -1.38
C ARG A 237 -3.81 -1.52 -2.41
N LEU A 238 -4.00 -2.74 -1.93
CA LEU A 238 -3.96 -3.94 -2.77
C LEU A 238 -5.19 -4.08 -3.67
N ARG A 239 -4.97 -4.45 -4.93
CA ARG A 239 -5.93 -4.61 -6.01
C ARG A 239 -5.49 -5.76 -6.91
N ASP A 240 -6.43 -6.35 -7.63
CA ASP A 240 -6.13 -7.36 -8.66
C ASP A 240 -5.71 -6.62 -9.94
N LEU A 241 -4.43 -6.29 -10.04
CA LEU A 241 -3.91 -5.54 -11.19
C LEU A 241 -3.31 -6.45 -12.25
N ASP A 242 -3.25 -7.77 -12.08
CA ASP A 242 -2.81 -8.71 -13.12
C ASP A 242 -3.94 -9.66 -13.61
N GLY A 243 -5.12 -9.50 -13.02
CA GLY A 243 -6.36 -10.20 -13.32
C GLY A 243 -6.45 -11.61 -12.73
N ASP A 244 -5.50 -12.06 -11.90
CA ASP A 244 -5.47 -13.42 -11.37
C ASP A 244 -6.62 -13.74 -10.39
N GLY A 245 -7.45 -12.75 -10.07
CA GLY A 245 -8.58 -12.84 -9.16
C GLY A 245 -8.20 -12.59 -7.70
N GLN A 246 -6.94 -12.26 -7.42
CA GLN A 246 -6.41 -12.00 -6.09
C GLN A 246 -5.91 -10.56 -6.01
N ALA A 247 -6.37 -9.81 -5.00
CA ALA A 247 -5.90 -8.46 -4.79
C ALA A 247 -4.52 -8.46 -4.11
N ARG A 248 -3.44 -8.65 -4.88
CA ARG A 248 -2.06 -8.74 -4.36
C ARG A 248 -1.14 -7.65 -4.90
N GLU A 249 -1.59 -6.89 -5.88
CA GLU A 249 -0.82 -5.83 -6.50
C GLU A 249 -1.19 -4.47 -5.93
N PHE A 250 -0.26 -3.55 -5.94
CA PHE A 250 -0.52 -2.13 -5.71
C PHE A 250 0.36 -1.30 -6.63
N HIS A 251 0.12 0.00 -6.70
CA HIS A 251 0.95 0.89 -7.48
C HIS A 251 1.59 1.98 -6.61
N LEU A 252 2.76 2.43 -7.02
CA LEU A 252 3.39 3.65 -6.51
C LEU A 252 3.51 4.65 -7.65
N SER A 253 3.36 5.93 -7.34
CA SER A 253 3.40 7.02 -8.32
C SER A 253 4.49 8.03 -7.94
N SER A 254 5.28 8.45 -8.93
CA SER A 254 6.16 9.62 -8.91
C SER A 254 5.61 10.67 -9.87
N ALA A 255 5.20 11.82 -9.31
CA ALA A 255 4.61 12.91 -10.08
C ALA A 255 5.61 14.05 -10.25
N GLY A 256 6.13 14.26 -11.45
CA GLY A 256 7.03 15.38 -11.76
C GLY A 256 6.31 16.71 -11.88
N ASN A 257 5.14 16.70 -12.54
CA ASN A 257 4.25 17.85 -12.73
C ASN A 257 2.84 17.36 -13.11
N CYS A 258 1.92 18.28 -13.44
CA CYS A 258 0.53 17.91 -13.81
C CYS A 258 0.41 16.98 -15.03
N MET A 259 1.44 16.90 -15.88
CA MET A 259 1.42 16.15 -17.14
C MET A 259 2.30 14.89 -17.10
N LEU A 260 3.09 14.73 -16.05
CA LEU A 260 4.04 13.64 -15.91
C LEU A 260 3.87 13.00 -14.53
N MET A 261 3.10 11.92 -14.51
CA MET A 261 2.93 11.08 -13.34
C MET A 261 3.25 9.64 -13.72
N LEU A 262 4.50 9.27 -13.46
CA LEU A 262 4.98 7.93 -13.72
C LEU A 262 4.57 7.02 -12.58
N SER A 263 4.09 5.83 -12.90
CA SER A 263 3.64 4.89 -11.91
C SER A 263 4.09 3.48 -12.26
N SER A 264 4.33 2.69 -11.22
CA SER A 264 4.80 1.32 -11.33
C SER A 264 3.93 0.39 -10.49
N VAL A 265 3.77 -0.85 -10.97
CA VAL A 265 2.99 -1.89 -10.28
C VAL A 265 3.95 -2.83 -9.56
N PHE A 266 3.64 -3.07 -8.29
CA PHE A 266 4.32 -4.01 -7.42
C PHE A 266 3.33 -5.08 -6.98
N GLY A 267 3.79 -6.29 -6.70
CA GLY A 267 2.92 -7.37 -6.23
C GLY A 267 3.68 -8.60 -5.78
N TYR A 268 3.03 -9.76 -5.81
CA TYR A 268 3.53 -11.02 -5.23
C TYR A 268 3.70 -12.07 -6.33
N ASP A 269 4.92 -12.56 -6.53
CA ASP A 269 5.16 -13.73 -7.36
C ASP A 269 5.02 -14.99 -6.51
N ALA A 270 3.87 -15.66 -6.62
CA ALA A 270 3.59 -16.89 -5.87
C ALA A 270 4.52 -18.06 -6.23
N ALA A 271 5.08 -18.10 -7.44
CA ALA A 271 6.00 -19.16 -7.84
C ALA A 271 7.37 -19.02 -7.17
N ARG A 272 7.76 -17.79 -6.83
CA ARG A 272 9.04 -17.48 -6.16
C ARG A 272 8.91 -17.19 -4.67
N ASP A 273 7.69 -16.96 -4.19
CA ASP A 273 7.43 -16.44 -2.84
C ASP A 273 8.19 -15.13 -2.57
N GLU A 274 8.07 -14.19 -3.51
CA GLU A 274 8.82 -12.92 -3.54
C GLU A 274 7.91 -11.72 -3.83
N ALA A 275 8.25 -10.54 -3.28
CA ALA A 275 7.75 -9.28 -3.80
C ALA A 275 8.39 -8.99 -5.16
N VAL A 276 7.62 -8.48 -6.12
CA VAL A 276 8.11 -8.13 -7.45
C VAL A 276 7.66 -6.72 -7.87
N GLN A 277 8.48 -6.07 -8.70
CA GLN A 277 8.06 -4.93 -9.51
C GLN A 277 7.83 -5.47 -10.93
N TYR A 278 6.65 -5.26 -11.48
CA TYR A 278 6.30 -5.84 -12.77
C TYR A 278 6.91 -5.01 -13.92
N PRO A 279 7.70 -5.61 -14.82
CA PRO A 279 8.14 -4.94 -16.03
C PRO A 279 6.98 -4.83 -17.03
N VAL A 280 7.14 -3.89 -17.96
CA VAL A 280 6.22 -3.62 -19.06
C VAL A 280 6.99 -3.65 -20.37
N ASP A 281 6.63 -4.59 -21.24
CA ASP A 281 7.10 -4.60 -22.63
C ASP A 281 6.13 -3.78 -23.49
N LEU A 282 6.64 -2.74 -24.16
CA LEU A 282 5.88 -1.89 -25.05
C LEU A 282 6.37 -2.00 -26.49
N ALA A 283 5.42 -2.13 -27.42
CA ALA A 283 5.64 -1.77 -28.82
C ALA A 283 5.32 -0.29 -29.01
N VAL A 284 6.36 0.55 -29.07
CA VAL A 284 6.25 2.00 -29.17
C VAL A 284 6.20 2.43 -30.63
N ARG A 285 5.10 3.04 -31.05
CA ARG A 285 4.89 3.58 -32.41
C ARG A 285 4.82 5.10 -32.36
N ARG A 286 5.77 5.77 -33.01
CA ARG A 286 5.77 7.23 -33.21
C ARG A 286 5.28 7.56 -34.61
N ASP A 287 4.19 8.30 -34.71
CA ASP A 287 3.52 8.65 -35.97
C ASP A 287 3.31 7.42 -36.89
N LYS A 288 3.83 7.46 -38.12
CA LYS A 288 3.73 6.39 -39.12
C LYS A 288 4.94 5.44 -39.11
N ALA A 289 5.86 5.57 -38.16
CA ALA A 289 7.03 4.71 -38.08
C ALA A 289 6.67 3.28 -37.67
N ALA A 290 7.54 2.33 -37.98
CA ALA A 290 7.42 0.97 -37.47
C ALA A 290 7.53 0.96 -35.93
N PRO A 291 6.79 0.08 -35.22
CA PRO A 291 6.91 -0.05 -33.78
C PRO A 291 8.34 -0.45 -33.36
N LYS A 292 8.84 0.13 -32.27
CA LYS A 292 10.09 -0.26 -31.61
C LYS A 292 9.78 -0.89 -30.26
N ALA A 293 10.42 -2.01 -29.95
CA ALA A 293 10.32 -2.62 -28.63
C ALA A 293 11.00 -1.72 -27.59
N SER A 294 10.37 -1.59 -26.43
CA SER A 294 10.88 -0.88 -25.25
C SER A 294 10.47 -1.65 -24.01
N GLU A 295 11.37 -1.73 -23.03
CA GLU A 295 11.06 -2.26 -21.70
C GLU A 295 11.11 -1.12 -20.69
N THR A 296 10.16 -1.08 -19.76
CA THR A 296 10.11 -0.10 -18.66
C THR A 296 9.43 -0.72 -17.45
N THR A 297 9.65 -0.17 -16.26
CA THR A 297 8.86 -0.49 -15.06
C THR A 297 7.91 0.64 -14.68
N TRP A 298 7.93 1.75 -15.40
CA TRP A 298 7.16 2.96 -15.11
C TRP A 298 6.38 3.45 -16.33
N LEU A 299 5.08 3.70 -16.17
CA LEU A 299 4.19 4.24 -17.22
C LEU A 299 3.47 5.50 -16.75
N ASN A 300 3.17 6.41 -17.68
CA ASN A 300 2.48 7.66 -17.38
C ASN A 300 0.98 7.42 -17.09
N PHE A 301 0.47 7.95 -15.97
CA PHE A 301 -0.94 7.88 -15.51
C PHE A 301 -1.56 6.47 -15.33
N TRP A 302 -0.75 5.43 -15.16
CA TRP A 302 -1.21 4.05 -14.98
C TRP A 302 -1.12 3.58 -13.53
N PRO A 303 -1.98 2.72 -12.95
CA PRO A 303 -3.35 2.37 -13.30
C PRO A 303 -4.35 3.27 -12.53
N LEU A 304 -4.20 4.60 -12.61
CA LEU A 304 -4.89 5.53 -11.71
C LEU A 304 -6.37 5.75 -12.03
N ARG A 305 -6.78 5.56 -13.30
CA ARG A 305 -8.06 6.10 -13.77
C ARG A 305 -9.19 5.08 -13.90
N LYS A 306 -8.91 3.79 -14.14
CA LYS A 306 -9.95 2.74 -14.32
C LYS A 306 -9.42 1.36 -13.97
N GLU A 307 -10.31 0.51 -13.46
CA GLU A 307 -10.10 -0.94 -13.43
C GLU A 307 -9.78 -1.46 -14.85
N PRO A 308 -8.95 -2.51 -14.98
CA PRO A 308 -8.75 -3.13 -16.28
C PRO A 308 -10.09 -3.58 -16.87
N GLY A 309 -10.28 -3.30 -18.17
CA GLY A 309 -11.33 -3.99 -18.92
C GLY A 309 -10.92 -5.45 -19.20
N PRO A 310 -11.81 -6.24 -19.84
CA PRO A 310 -11.50 -7.62 -20.24
C PRO A 310 -10.24 -7.76 -21.11
N ASN A 311 -9.82 -6.67 -21.77
CA ASN A 311 -8.64 -6.61 -22.64
C ASN A 311 -7.49 -5.79 -22.05
N GLY A 312 -7.47 -5.59 -20.73
CA GLY A 312 -6.46 -4.78 -20.02
C GLY A 312 -6.83 -3.29 -19.91
N TRP A 313 -5.81 -2.45 -19.71
CA TRP A 313 -5.93 -1.01 -19.56
C TRP A 313 -5.80 -0.30 -20.91
N ARG A 314 -6.64 0.71 -21.11
CA ARG A 314 -6.52 1.65 -22.22
C ARG A 314 -6.73 3.06 -21.69
N TRP A 315 -5.80 3.95 -22.00
CA TRP A 315 -5.90 5.35 -21.61
C TRP A 315 -5.12 6.23 -22.59
N GLU A 316 -5.44 7.51 -22.55
CA GLU A 316 -4.78 8.52 -23.35
C GLU A 316 -4.22 9.60 -22.43
N VAL A 317 -3.05 10.12 -22.78
CA VAL A 317 -2.43 11.28 -22.15
C VAL A 317 -2.24 12.32 -23.24
N ASP A 318 -2.98 13.40 -23.15
CA ASP A 318 -2.89 14.50 -24.11
C ASP A 318 -2.04 15.61 -23.53
N THR A 319 -0.82 15.73 -24.04
CA THR A 319 0.12 16.78 -23.66
C THR A 319 0.31 17.84 -24.76
N ARG A 320 -0.56 17.83 -25.78
CA ARG A 320 -0.61 18.89 -26.81
C ARG A 320 -1.02 20.22 -26.16
N GLY A 321 -0.45 21.32 -26.62
CA GLY A 321 -0.53 22.65 -26.00
C GLY A 321 0.52 22.89 -24.90
N ARG A 322 1.45 21.96 -24.70
CA ARG A 322 2.53 22.01 -23.70
C ARG A 322 3.84 21.42 -24.23
N ALA A 323 4.10 21.57 -25.53
CA ALA A 323 5.26 20.99 -26.21
C ALA A 323 5.37 19.46 -26.07
N GLY A 324 4.22 18.80 -25.95
CA GLY A 324 4.12 17.36 -25.79
C GLY A 324 3.48 16.66 -26.99
N CYS A 325 3.08 15.41 -26.79
CA CYS A 325 2.40 14.58 -27.78
C CYS A 325 1.05 14.07 -27.25
N LEU A 326 0.24 13.51 -28.15
CA LEU A 326 -0.85 12.64 -27.76
C LEU A 326 -0.34 11.21 -27.63
N GLU A 327 -0.37 10.67 -26.41
CA GLU A 327 0.02 9.31 -26.09
C GLU A 327 -1.21 8.43 -25.87
N ARG A 328 -1.24 7.26 -26.51
CA ARG A 328 -2.29 6.25 -26.32
C ARG A 328 -1.67 4.94 -25.90
N PHE A 329 -2.10 4.44 -24.75
CA PHE A 329 -1.62 3.20 -24.17
C PHE A 329 -2.69 2.11 -24.30
N ALA A 330 -2.25 0.89 -24.60
CA ALA A 330 -3.06 -0.31 -24.51
C ALA A 330 -2.19 -1.43 -23.91
N VAL A 331 -2.38 -1.73 -22.63
CA VAL A 331 -1.52 -2.63 -21.85
C VAL A 331 -2.37 -3.73 -21.23
N ARG A 332 -1.86 -4.96 -21.17
CA ARG A 332 -2.52 -6.10 -20.54
C ARG A 332 -1.53 -6.93 -19.72
N PRO A 333 -1.99 -7.66 -18.70
CA PRO A 333 -1.11 -8.55 -17.97
C PRO A 333 -0.78 -9.81 -18.81
N VAL A 334 0.42 -10.34 -18.63
CA VAL A 334 0.89 -11.62 -19.18
C VAL A 334 1.45 -12.42 -18.02
N ARG A 335 0.56 -13.17 -17.36
CA ARG A 335 0.79 -13.76 -16.04
C ARG A 335 1.94 -14.76 -16.04
N GLU A 336 2.00 -15.62 -17.05
CA GLU A 336 3.04 -16.63 -17.20
C GLU A 336 4.44 -15.99 -17.33
N ALA A 337 4.49 -14.80 -17.94
CA ALA A 337 5.71 -14.03 -18.12
C ALA A 337 5.96 -13.01 -17.00
N ARG A 338 5.05 -12.88 -16.03
CA ARG A 338 5.10 -11.99 -14.86
C ARG A 338 5.42 -10.56 -15.24
N ARG A 339 4.67 -10.05 -16.21
CA ARG A 339 4.88 -8.73 -16.80
C ARG A 339 3.60 -8.22 -17.40
N PHE A 340 3.65 -6.96 -17.80
CA PHE A 340 2.65 -6.36 -18.65
C PHE A 340 3.20 -6.26 -20.08
N GLN A 341 2.30 -6.36 -21.05
CA GLN A 341 2.64 -6.17 -22.45
C GLN A 341 1.62 -5.28 -23.14
N GLY A 342 2.08 -4.44 -24.06
CA GLY A 342 1.17 -3.51 -24.71
C GLY A 342 1.77 -2.72 -25.86
N GLU A 343 0.99 -1.74 -26.30
CA GLU A 343 1.37 -0.77 -27.31
C GLU A 343 1.31 0.65 -26.72
N LEU A 344 2.24 1.48 -27.16
CA LEU A 344 2.22 2.94 -26.96
C LEU A 344 2.23 3.60 -28.33
N SER A 345 1.15 4.29 -28.68
CA SER A 345 1.13 5.17 -29.86
C SER A 345 1.36 6.62 -29.44
N VAL A 346 2.40 7.23 -29.97
CA VAL A 346 2.72 8.65 -29.81
C VAL A 346 2.45 9.35 -31.13
N GLN A 347 1.59 10.37 -31.12
CA GLN A 347 1.16 11.07 -32.32
C GLN A 347 1.10 12.57 -32.06
N GLN A 348 1.14 13.36 -33.14
CA GLN A 348 0.81 14.79 -33.10
C GLN A 348 1.64 15.55 -32.07
N CYS A 349 2.96 15.29 -32.07
CA CYS A 349 3.89 16.02 -31.23
C CYS A 349 4.01 17.46 -31.72
N GLU A 350 3.89 18.42 -30.81
CA GLU A 350 4.24 19.79 -31.11
C GLU A 350 5.77 19.91 -31.24
N PRO A 351 6.28 20.68 -32.20
CA PRO A 351 7.71 20.97 -32.25
C PRO A 351 8.11 21.64 -30.92
N GLY A 352 9.13 21.11 -30.26
CA GLY A 352 9.74 21.81 -29.13
C GLY A 352 10.43 23.06 -29.65
N ASP A 353 10.12 24.21 -29.05
CA ASP A 353 10.76 25.50 -29.35
C ASP A 353 12.28 25.48 -29.09
#